data_AF-A0A3M1G411-F1
#
_entry.id   AF-A0A3M1G411-F1
#
_cell.length_a   1.000
_cell.length_b   1.000
_cell.length_c   1.000
_cell.angle_alpha   90.00
_cell.angle_beta   90.00
_cell.angle_gamma   90.00
#
_symmetry.space_group_name_H-M   'P 1'
#
loop_
_entity.id
_entity.type
_entity.pdbx_description
1 polymer ?
#
loop_
_entity_poly.entity_id
_entity_poly.type
_entity_poly.pdbx_seq_one_letter_code
_entity_poly.pdbx_strand_id
1 'polypeptide(L)'
;MKRYNSFGQYIKDLFGERVYKVNVDAGFTCPNRDGTVGYGGCIYCNNDSFRPSAVRSVLPLKTQIEEGIQYLKRRFGAKKFIVYFQP
;
A
#
# COMPACT_ATOMS: atom_id res chain seq x y z
N MET A 1 17.25 24.16 -4.02
CA MET A 1 15.79 24.21 -4.29
C MET A 1 15.34 22.88 -4.89
N LYS A 2 14.30 22.22 -4.35
CA LYS A 2 13.76 21.00 -5.01
C LYS A 2 13.09 21.40 -6.32
N ARG A 3 13.43 20.71 -7.41
CA ARG A 3 12.94 21.02 -8.77
C ARG A 3 11.56 20.42 -9.08
N TYR A 4 11.02 19.59 -8.19
CA TYR A 4 9.71 18.96 -8.34
C TYR A 4 9.02 18.84 -6.99
N ASN A 5 7.68 18.80 -7.04
CA ASN A 5 6.85 18.60 -5.87
C ASN A 5 6.64 17.09 -5.65
N SER A 6 7.40 16.50 -4.71
CA SER A 6 7.22 15.07 -4.43
C SER A 6 5.89 14.85 -3.73
N PHE A 7 5.20 13.75 -4.05
CA PHE A 7 3.92 13.40 -3.42
C PHE A 7 4.00 13.41 -1.89
N GLY A 8 5.08 12.88 -1.31
CA GLY A 8 5.29 12.90 0.15
C GLY A 8 5.42 14.30 0.74
N GLN A 9 6.04 15.24 0.02
CA GLN A 9 6.13 16.64 0.45
C GLN A 9 4.77 17.32 0.34
N TYR A 10 4.12 17.21 -0.83
CA TYR A 10 2.80 17.75 -1.08
C TYR A 10 1.77 17.31 -0.01
N ILE A 11 1.73 16.01 0.29
CA ILE A 11 0.82 15.46 1.30
C ILE A 11 1.17 15.96 2.70
N LYS A 12 2.47 16.10 3.04
CA LYS A 12 2.87 16.68 4.32
C LYS A 12 2.41 18.13 4.45
N ASP A 13 2.54 18.92 3.39
CA ASP A 13 2.14 20.32 3.38
C ASP A 13 0.62 20.47 3.49
N LEU A 14 -0.13 19.62 2.78
CA LEU A 14 -1.60 19.60 2.82
C LEU A 14 -2.16 19.21 4.19
N PHE A 15 -1.54 18.24 4.88
CA PHE A 15 -2.06 17.70 6.14
C PHE A 15 -1.29 18.18 7.39
N GLY A 16 -0.27 19.01 7.23
CA GLY A 16 0.55 19.56 8.32
C GLY A 16 1.51 18.56 8.98
N GLU A 17 1.50 17.29 8.56
CA GLU A 17 2.38 16.24 9.09
C GLU A 17 2.50 15.06 8.13
N ARG A 18 3.43 14.13 8.44
CA ARG A 18 3.66 12.97 7.60
C ARG A 18 2.46 12.02 7.64
N VAL A 19 1.91 11.72 6.46
CA VAL A 19 0.87 10.71 6.28
C VAL A 19 1.52 9.38 5.91
N TYR A 20 1.15 8.31 6.61
CA TYR A 20 1.72 6.98 6.41
C TYR A 20 0.77 6.09 5.60
N LYS A 21 1.33 5.30 4.68
CA LYS A 21 0.56 4.35 3.88
C LYS A 21 0.23 3.11 4.70
N VAL A 22 -1.06 2.77 4.76
CA VAL A 22 -1.57 1.50 5.29
C VAL A 22 -1.84 0.60 4.10
N ASN A 23 -0.96 -0.39 3.90
CA ASN A 23 -1.06 -1.30 2.78
C ASN A 23 -2.20 -2.29 3.00
N VAL A 24 -3.05 -2.48 2.00
CA VAL A 24 -4.17 -3.42 2.02
C VAL A 24 -4.23 -4.23 0.72
N ASP A 25 -4.71 -5.45 0.83
CA ASP A 25 -4.95 -6.37 -0.28
C ASP A 25 -6.43 -6.74 -0.32
N ALA A 26 -7.11 -6.35 -1.40
CA ALA A 26 -8.53 -6.62 -1.62
C ALA A 26 -8.77 -7.83 -2.54
N GLY A 27 -7.73 -8.63 -2.83
CA GLY A 27 -7.81 -9.75 -3.78
C GLY A 27 -7.75 -9.32 -5.24
N PHE A 28 -7.29 -8.10 -5.51
CA PHE A 28 -7.05 -7.66 -6.88
C PHE A 28 -5.91 -8.46 -7.51
N THR A 29 -6.04 -8.73 -8.80
CA THR A 29 -5.01 -9.39 -9.59
C THR A 29 -4.79 -8.63 -10.89
N CYS A 30 -3.65 -8.90 -11.54
CA CYS A 30 -3.28 -8.27 -12.79
C CYS A 30 -3.93 -9.03 -13.95
N PRO A 31 -4.53 -8.35 -14.94
CA PRO A 31 -5.18 -9.00 -16.07
C PRO A 31 -4.22 -9.81 -16.97
N ASN A 32 -2.90 -9.54 -16.87
CA ASN A 32 -1.86 -10.33 -17.53
C ASN A 32 -1.49 -11.61 -16.75
N ARG A 33 -1.92 -11.72 -15.48
CA ARG A 33 -1.68 -12.88 -14.60
C ARG A 33 -2.92 -13.75 -14.48
N ASP A 34 -4.09 -13.14 -14.43
CA ASP A 34 -5.36 -13.85 -14.31
C ASP A 34 -5.89 -14.45 -15.63
N GLY A 35 -5.27 -14.10 -16.77
CA GLY A 35 -5.65 -14.61 -18.08
C GLY A 35 -6.62 -13.72 -18.87
N THR A 36 -7.07 -12.59 -18.32
CA THR A 36 -8.09 -11.74 -18.96
C THR A 36 -7.54 -10.98 -20.17
N VAL A 37 -6.29 -10.51 -20.11
CA VAL A 37 -5.62 -9.76 -21.21
C VAL A 37 -4.35 -10.46 -21.68
N GLY A 38 -3.76 -11.32 -20.85
CA GLY A 38 -2.57 -12.10 -21.21
C GLY A 38 -2.29 -13.19 -20.18
N TYR A 39 -1.26 -14.00 -20.43
CA TYR A 39 -0.89 -15.15 -19.60
C TYR A 39 0.54 -15.03 -19.05
N GLY A 40 0.78 -15.60 -17.87
CA GLY A 40 2.11 -15.71 -17.26
C GLY A 40 2.60 -14.49 -16.47
N GLY A 41 1.95 -13.33 -16.60
CA GLY A 41 2.38 -12.08 -15.96
C GLY A 41 3.62 -11.46 -16.61
N CYS A 42 4.07 -10.32 -16.07
CA CYS A 42 5.29 -9.68 -16.56
C CYS A 42 6.52 -10.44 -16.07
N ILE A 43 7.56 -10.57 -16.91
CA ILE A 43 8.81 -11.27 -16.57
C ILE A 43 9.55 -10.72 -15.34
N TYR A 44 9.27 -9.46 -14.98
CA TYR A 44 9.83 -8.77 -13.82
C TYR A 44 8.88 -8.71 -12.61
N CYS A 45 7.66 -9.25 -12.73
CA CYS A 45 6.64 -9.15 -11.69
C CYS A 45 6.81 -10.25 -10.64
N ASN A 46 6.95 -9.83 -9.37
CA ASN A 46 6.80 -10.71 -8.22
C ASN A 46 5.86 -10.05 -7.21
N ASN A 47 4.54 -10.28 -7.34
CA ASN A 47 3.54 -9.66 -6.49
C ASN A 47 3.74 -9.92 -5.00
N ASP A 48 4.15 -11.14 -4.64
CA ASP A 48 4.37 -11.48 -3.24
C ASP A 48 5.51 -10.68 -2.60
N SER A 49 6.43 -10.13 -3.41
CA SER A 49 7.48 -9.22 -2.92
C SER A 49 7.00 -7.79 -2.70
N PHE A 50 5.84 -7.40 -3.25
CA PHE A 50 5.36 -6.02 -3.17
C PHE A 50 4.55 -5.73 -1.90
N ARG A 51 4.15 -6.73 -1.12
CA ARG A 51 3.33 -6.54 0.09
C ARG A 51 4.04 -7.03 1.36
N PRO A 52 3.82 -6.38 2.52
CA PRO A 52 4.24 -6.94 3.80
C PRO A 52 3.58 -8.31 4.04
N SER A 53 4.28 -9.24 4.67
CA SER A 53 3.79 -10.61 4.92
C SER A 53 2.48 -10.69 5.72
N ALA A 54 2.20 -9.65 6.51
CA ALA A 54 0.97 -9.48 7.30
C ALA A 54 -0.24 -9.02 6.47
N VAL A 55 -0.02 -8.50 5.26
CA VAL A 55 -1.09 -8.03 4.36
C VAL A 55 -1.45 -9.19 3.43
N ARG A 56 -2.62 -9.80 3.64
CA ARG A 56 -3.12 -10.91 2.82
C ARG A 56 -4.62 -10.76 2.58
N SER A 57 -5.06 -10.98 1.35
CA SER A 57 -6.47 -10.92 0.93
C SER A 57 -7.42 -11.83 1.71
N VAL A 58 -6.92 -12.88 2.37
CA VAL A 58 -7.73 -13.76 3.24
C VAL A 58 -8.26 -13.04 4.49
N LEU A 59 -7.66 -11.92 4.89
CA LEU A 59 -8.14 -11.12 6.02
C LEU A 59 -9.12 -10.04 5.54
N PRO A 60 -10.19 -9.74 6.29
CA PRO A 60 -11.07 -8.61 5.99
C PRO A 60 -10.30 -7.29 5.89
N LEU A 61 -10.67 -6.42 4.94
CA LEU A 61 -10.00 -5.11 4.75
C LEU A 61 -9.96 -4.29 6.04
N LYS A 62 -11.04 -4.31 6.84
CA LYS A 62 -11.09 -3.62 8.13
C LYS A 62 -9.97 -4.08 9.06
N THR A 63 -9.76 -5.39 9.18
CA THR A 63 -8.70 -5.98 10.00
C THR A 63 -7.32 -5.54 9.49
N GLN A 64 -7.08 -5.62 8.17
CA GLN A 64 -5.81 -5.17 7.58
C GLN A 64 -5.53 -3.68 7.87
N ILE A 65 -6.56 -2.83 7.77
CA ILE A 65 -6.45 -1.39 8.05
C ILE A 65 -6.15 -1.15 9.53
N GLU A 66 -6.91 -1.75 10.44
CA GLU A 66 -6.76 -1.57 11.88
C GLU A 66 -5.37 -2.04 12.34
N GLU A 67 -4.94 -3.23 11.94
CA GLU A 67 -3.63 -3.78 12.29
C GLU A 67 -2.48 -2.94 11.70
N GLY A 68 -2.61 -2.50 10.44
CA GLY A 68 -1.64 -1.64 9.80
C GLY A 68 -1.51 -0.28 10.49
N ILE A 69 -2.62 0.35 10.88
CA ILE A 69 -2.62 1.58 11.67
C ILE A 69 -1.91 1.35 13.02
N GLN A 70 -2.24 0.27 13.73
CA GLN A 70 -1.60 -0.02 15.03
C GLN A 70 -0.11 -0.27 14.88
N TYR A 71 0.32 -1.01 13.85
CA TYR A 71 1.73 -1.22 13.55
C TYR A 71 2.46 0.11 13.31
N LEU A 72 1.92 0.99 12.47
CA LEU A 72 2.53 2.27 12.13
C LEU A 72 2.55 3.24 13.33
N LYS A 73 1.51 3.23 14.17
CA LYS A 73 1.48 3.95 15.45
C LYS A 73 2.61 3.49 16.36
N ARG A 74 2.73 2.19 16.61
CA ARG A 74 3.76 1.62 17.51
C ARG A 74 5.17 1.84 16.97
N ARG A 75 5.38 1.64 15.67
CA ARG A 75 6.73 1.68 15.07
C ARG A 75 7.24 3.09 14.80
N PHE A 76 6.36 4.00 14.38
CA PHE A 76 6.76 5.31 13.87
C PHE A 76 6.10 6.49 14.58
N GLY A 77 5.23 6.26 15.56
CA GLY A 77 4.44 7.33 16.18
C GLY A 77 3.48 7.99 15.19
N ALA A 78 3.06 7.28 14.14
CA ALA A 78 2.24 7.83 13.07
C ALA A 78 0.88 8.32 13.59
N LYS A 79 0.42 9.48 13.11
CA LYS A 79 -0.88 10.06 13.51
C LYS A 79 -1.88 10.14 12.35
N LYS A 80 -1.39 10.23 11.10
CA LYS A 80 -2.21 10.28 9.89
C LYS A 80 -1.89 9.14 8.95
N PHE A 81 -2.93 8.65 8.28
CA PHE A 81 -2.89 7.43 7.48
C PHE A 81 -3.61 7.63 6.16
N ILE A 82 -3.15 6.92 5.13
CA ILE A 82 -3.83 6.77 3.85
C ILE A 82 -3.85 5.29 3.48
N VAL A 83 -5.02 4.76 3.10
CA VAL A 83 -5.14 3.39 2.62
C VAL A 83 -4.49 3.29 1.23
N TYR A 84 -3.66 2.27 1.04
CA TYR A 84 -2.95 2.04 -0.21
C TYR A 84 -3.14 0.58 -0.65
N PHE A 85 -3.86 0.37 -1.76
CA PHE A 85 -4.06 -0.96 -2.32
C PHE A 85 -2.77 -1.45 -2.96
N GLN A 86 -2.23 -2.55 -2.43
CA GLN A 86 -0.96 -3.12 -2.87
C GLN A 86 -1.05 -4.65 -2.84
N PRO A 87 -1.59 -5.26 -3.92
CA PRO A 87 -1.74 -6.72 -4.05
C PRO A 87 -0.42 -7.46 -4.31
#